data_AF-A0A0W8E285-F1
#
_entry.id   AF-A0A0W8E285-F1
#
_cell.length_a   1.000
_cell.length_b   1.000
_cell.length_c   1.000
_cell.angle_alpha   90.00
_cell.angle_beta   90.00
_cell.angle_gamma   90.00
#
_symmetry.space_group_name_H-M   'P 1'
#
loop_
_entity.id
_entity.type
_entity.pdbx_description
1 polymer ?
#
loop_
_entity_poly.entity_id
_entity_poly.type
_entity_poly.pdbx_seq_one_letter_code
_entity_poly.pdbx_strand_id
1 'polypeptide(L)'
;MTIEVVPEWMINLDDEDVAFIKNFLLASGSLKEVAKKYSVTYPTVRLRLDRLIQKIQINDDTANEPYITLIKRLAVNEKIDFDAAKTLISEYKKLKKE
;
A
#
# COMPACT_ATOMS: atom_id res chain seq x y z
N MET A 1 13.43 -9.40 -19.45
CA MET A 1 12.69 -10.01 -18.33
C MET A 1 11.29 -9.44 -18.35
N THR A 2 10.31 -10.29 -18.63
CA THR A 2 8.90 -10.02 -18.44
C THR A 2 8.59 -10.09 -16.95
N ILE A 3 7.77 -9.17 -16.44
CA ILE A 3 7.21 -9.32 -15.09
C ILE A 3 6.14 -10.40 -15.21
N GLU A 4 6.52 -11.65 -14.97
CA GLU A 4 5.60 -12.80 -15.01
C GLU A 4 4.77 -12.92 -13.72
N VAL A 5 5.20 -12.24 -12.65
CA VAL A 5 4.55 -12.23 -11.34
C VAL A 5 4.40 -10.79 -10.86
N VAL A 6 3.17 -10.40 -10.49
CA VAL A 6 2.88 -9.09 -9.93
C VAL A 6 3.58 -8.95 -8.56
N PRO A 7 4.41 -7.92 -8.35
CA PRO A 7 5.06 -7.68 -7.05
C PRO A 7 4.05 -7.49 -5.91
N GLU A 8 4.39 -7.93 -4.70
CA GLU A 8 3.49 -7.85 -3.54
C GLU A 8 3.01 -6.43 -3.22
N TRP A 9 3.88 -5.42 -3.39
CA TRP A 9 3.53 -4.03 -3.17
C TRP A 9 2.40 -3.51 -4.06
N MET A 10 2.18 -4.16 -5.21
CA MET A 10 1.12 -3.82 -6.17
C MET A 10 -0.23 -4.50 -5.88
N ILE A 11 -0.29 -5.51 -5.00
CA ILE A 11 -1.49 -6.35 -4.82
C ILE A 11 -2.72 -5.55 -4.40
N ASN A 12 -2.56 -4.48 -3.62
CA ASN A 12 -3.67 -3.65 -3.13
C ASN A 12 -3.77 -2.29 -3.83
N LEU A 13 -3.13 -2.12 -4.98
CA LEU A 13 -3.29 -0.92 -5.79
C LEU A 13 -4.51 -1.07 -6.70
N ASP A 14 -5.35 -0.04 -6.73
CA ASP A 14 -6.47 0.03 -7.65
C ASP A 14 -6.01 0.46 -9.07
N ASP A 15 -6.87 0.30 -10.07
CA ASP A 15 -6.56 0.67 -11.47
C ASP A 15 -6.16 2.15 -11.59
N GLU A 16 -6.74 2.99 -10.73
CA GLU A 16 -6.48 4.42 -10.66
C GLU A 16 -5.09 4.76 -10.11
N ASP A 17 -4.59 4.00 -9.15
CA ASP A 17 -3.23 4.05 -8.61
C ASP A 17 -2.22 3.61 -9.68
N VAL A 18 -2.50 2.51 -10.38
CA VAL A 18 -1.62 2.00 -11.45
C VAL A 18 -1.55 2.99 -12.62
N ALA A 19 -2.70 3.56 -13.02
CA ALA A 19 -2.76 4.59 -14.05
C ALA A 19 -2.00 5.86 -13.62
N PHE A 20 -2.10 6.25 -12.34
CA PHE A 20 -1.35 7.37 -11.79
C PHE A 20 0.15 7.12 -11.84
N ILE A 21 0.63 5.93 -11.41
CA ILE A 21 2.06 5.56 -11.48
C ILE A 21 2.57 5.66 -12.91
N LYS A 22 1.84 5.09 -13.87
CA LYS A 22 2.19 5.15 -15.29
C LYS A 22 2.33 6.60 -15.77
N ASN A 23 1.34 7.44 -15.47
CA ASN A 23 1.35 8.84 -15.90
C ASN A 23 2.43 9.67 -15.20
N PHE A 24 2.71 9.37 -13.93
CA PHE A 24 3.77 9.99 -13.17
C PHE A 24 5.15 9.67 -13.76
N LEU A 25 5.40 8.41 -14.12
CA LEU A 25 6.64 7.98 -14.78
C LEU A 25 6.80 8.60 -16.18
N LEU A 26 5.72 8.66 -16.96
CA LEU A 26 5.72 9.32 -18.28
C LEU A 26 5.98 10.83 -18.19
N ALA A 27 5.68 11.44 -17.04
CA ALA A 27 6.01 12.83 -16.71
C ALA A 27 7.36 12.98 -15.99
N SER A 28 8.26 11.98 -16.08
CA SER A 28 9.57 11.99 -15.41
C SER A 28 9.50 12.24 -13.89
N GLY A 29 8.40 11.85 -13.25
CA GLY A 29 8.14 12.11 -11.83
C GLY A 29 7.77 13.56 -11.48
N SER A 30 7.48 14.40 -12.48
CA SER A 30 7.13 15.80 -12.28
C SER A 30 5.67 15.96 -11.84
N LEU A 31 5.47 16.20 -10.55
CA LEU A 31 4.15 16.53 -9.99
C LEU A 31 3.49 17.74 -10.68
N LYS A 32 4.28 18.70 -11.18
CA LYS A 32 3.76 19.88 -11.90
C LYS A 32 3.22 19.50 -13.28
N GLU A 33 3.90 18.61 -14.01
CA GLU A 33 3.45 18.16 -15.33
C GLU A 33 2.23 17.25 -15.22
N VAL A 34 2.21 16.38 -14.21
CA VAL A 34 1.06 15.54 -13.89
C VAL A 34 -0.15 16.43 -13.53
N ALA A 35 0.03 17.48 -12.72
CA ALA A 35 -1.03 18.43 -12.39
C ALA A 35 -1.65 19.09 -13.64
N LYS A 36 -0.80 19.51 -14.59
CA LYS A 36 -1.26 20.03 -15.89
C LYS A 36 -2.06 18.98 -16.67
N LYS A 37 -1.55 17.75 -16.76
CA LYS A 37 -2.19 16.64 -17.50
C LYS A 37 -3.57 16.30 -16.95
N TYR A 38 -3.71 16.26 -15.63
CA TYR A 38 -4.98 15.98 -14.96
C TYR A 38 -5.86 17.22 -14.76
N SER A 39 -5.41 18.41 -15.17
CA SER A 39 -6.12 19.69 -14.96
C SER A 39 -6.52 19.94 -13.50
N VAL A 40 -5.61 19.60 -12.59
CA VAL A 40 -5.77 19.81 -11.14
C VAL A 40 -4.59 20.60 -10.59
N THR A 41 -4.68 21.00 -9.33
CA THR A 41 -3.62 21.76 -8.68
C THR A 41 -2.45 20.86 -8.28
N TYR A 42 -1.25 21.43 -8.21
CA TYR A 42 -0.06 20.74 -7.71
C TYR A 42 -0.28 20.11 -6.30
N PRO A 43 -0.87 20.83 -5.32
CA PRO A 43 -1.22 20.23 -4.02
C PRO A 43 -2.14 18.99 -4.13
N THR A 44 -3.08 18.99 -5.07
CA THR A 44 -3.98 17.84 -5.30
C THR A 44 -3.21 16.61 -5.74
N VAL A 45 -2.29 16.76 -6.70
CA VAL A 45 -1.45 15.65 -7.19
C VAL A 45 -0.50 15.18 -6.09
N ARG A 46 0.07 16.12 -5.33
CA ARG A 46 0.95 15.80 -4.21
C ARG A 46 0.25 14.91 -3.18
N LEU A 47 -0.97 15.28 -2.78
CA LEU A 47 -1.77 14.48 -1.85
C LEU A 47 -2.05 13.08 -2.39
N ARG A 48 -2.32 12.95 -3.69
CA ARG A 48 -2.52 11.64 -4.34
C ARG A 48 -1.25 10.80 -4.32
N LEU A 49 -0.09 11.40 -4.62
CA LEU A 49 1.20 10.72 -4.53
C LEU A 49 1.50 10.26 -3.09
N ASP A 50 1.30 11.13 -2.10
CA ASP A 50 1.57 10.80 -0.69
C ASP A 50 0.69 9.63 -0.22
N ARG A 51 -0.59 9.60 -0.61
CA ARG A 51 -1.50 8.46 -0.33
C ARG A 51 -1.04 7.16 -0.99
N LEU A 52 -0.59 7.24 -2.24
CA LEU A 52 -0.07 6.07 -2.95
C LEU A 52 1.19 5.53 -2.28
N ILE A 53 2.13 6.41 -1.89
CA ILE A 53 3.34 6.01 -1.15
C ILE A 53 2.95 5.32 0.16
N GLN A 54 1.98 5.86 0.91
CA GLN A 54 1.50 5.22 2.13
C GLN A 54 0.90 3.83 1.87
N LYS A 55 0.09 3.66 0.82
CA LYS A 55 -0.45 2.34 0.43
C LYS A 55 0.68 1.33 0.15
N ILE A 56 1.69 1.76 -0.61
CA ILE A 56 2.86 0.93 -0.95
C ILE A 56 3.63 0.54 0.31
N GLN A 57 3.93 1.50 1.19
CA GLN A 57 4.65 1.24 2.45
C GLN A 57 3.89 0.29 3.37
N ILE A 58 2.56 0.43 3.47
CA ILE A 58 1.74 -0.50 4.26
C ILE A 58 1.81 -1.92 3.68
N ASN A 59 1.83 -2.06 2.35
CA ASN A 59 1.94 -3.36 1.69
C ASN A 59 3.33 -3.99 1.90
N ASP A 60 4.39 -3.21 1.76
CA ASP A 60 5.77 -3.66 2.04
C ASP A 60 5.96 -4.02 3.53
N ASP A 61 5.34 -3.27 4.44
CA ASP A 61 5.36 -3.58 5.87
C ASP A 61 4.59 -4.89 6.17
N THR A 62 3.52 -5.20 5.44
CA THR A 62 2.86 -6.52 5.55
C THR A 62 3.69 -7.67 5.00
N ALA A 63 4.57 -7.43 4.03
CA ALA A 63 5.57 -8.40 3.59
C ALA A 63 6.66 -8.62 4.67
N ASN A 64 6.98 -7.57 5.43
CA ASN A 64 7.98 -7.61 6.51
C ASN A 64 7.48 -8.18 7.85
N GLU A 65 6.18 -8.47 8.01
CA GLU A 65 5.64 -9.08 9.25
C GLU A 65 4.81 -10.34 8.97
N PRO A 66 5.49 -11.48 8.66
CA PRO A 66 4.84 -12.76 8.38
C PRO A 66 3.83 -13.19 9.44
N TYR A 67 4.08 -12.82 10.70
CA TYR A 67 3.22 -13.14 11.84
C TYR A 67 1.90 -12.36 11.82
N ILE A 68 1.92 -11.06 11.51
CA ILE A 68 0.70 -10.26 11.35
C ILE A 68 -0.11 -10.78 10.16
N THR A 69 0.56 -11.13 9.07
CA THR A 69 -0.08 -11.67 7.87
C THR A 69 -0.77 -13.00 8.15
N LEU A 70 -0.16 -13.88 8.95
CA LEU A 70 -0.80 -15.10 9.44
C LEU A 70 -2.07 -14.81 10.25
N ILE A 71 -2.00 -13.89 11.22
CA ILE A 71 -3.14 -13.54 12.08
C ILE A 71 -4.30 -12.97 11.25
N LYS A 72 -4.01 -12.06 10.30
CA LYS A 72 -5.02 -11.53 9.37
C LYS A 72 -5.69 -12.63 8.56
N ARG A 73 -4.92 -13.59 8.04
CA ARG A 73 -5.45 -14.73 7.27
C ARG A 73 -6.34 -15.64 8.13
N LEU A 74 -5.98 -15.87 9.39
CA LEU A 74 -6.79 -16.64 10.33
C LEU A 74 -8.14 -15.98 10.62
N ALA A 75 -8.17 -14.64 10.74
CA ALA A 75 -9.40 -13.89 10.93
C ALA A 75 -10.32 -13.94 9.70
N VAL A 76 -9.76 -13.80 8.49
CA VAL A 76 -10.51 -13.91 7.23
C VAL A 76 -11.10 -15.31 7.03
N ASN A 77 -10.37 -16.35 7.43
CA ASN A 77 -10.81 -17.73 7.34
C ASN A 77 -11.70 -18.17 8.54
N GLU A 78 -12.19 -17.21 9.33
CA GLU A 78 -13.06 -17.44 10.51
C GLU A 78 -12.48 -18.43 11.54
N LYS A 79 -11.15 -18.60 11.56
CA LYS A 79 -10.44 -19.45 12.53
C LYS A 79 -10.27 -18.76 13.88
N ILE A 80 -10.30 -17.43 13.87
CA ILE A 80 -10.31 -16.56 15.06
C ILE A 80 -11.27 -15.40 14.79
N ASP A 81 -11.85 -14.84 15.84
CA ASP A 81 -12.66 -13.63 15.72
C ASP A 81 -11.78 -12.39 15.50
N PHE A 82 -12.42 -11.32 15.02
CA PHE A 82 -11.76 -10.07 14.67
C PHE A 82 -11.12 -9.36 15.87
N ASP A 83 -11.73 -9.46 17.05
CA ASP A 83 -11.25 -8.82 18.27
C ASP A 83 -10.02 -9.53 18.84
N ALA A 84 -9.99 -10.86 18.76
CA ALA A 84 -8.83 -11.69 19.07
C ALA A 84 -7.66 -11.37 18.12
N ALA A 85 -7.92 -11.26 16.81
CA ALA A 85 -6.91 -10.90 15.83
C ALA A 85 -6.28 -9.52 16.12
N LYS A 86 -7.11 -8.53 16.48
CA LYS A 86 -6.67 -7.18 16.83
C LYS A 86 -5.81 -7.16 18.10
N THR A 87 -6.18 -7.97 19.10
CA THR A 87 -5.42 -8.12 20.35
C THR A 87 -4.04 -8.72 20.08
N LEU A 88 -3.97 -9.82 19.32
CA LEU A 88 -2.71 -10.50 18.98
C LEU A 88 -1.75 -9.59 18.20
N ILE A 89 -2.27 -8.83 17.23
CA ILE A 89 -1.46 -7.87 16.45
C ILE A 89 -0.95 -6.73 17.34
N SER A 90 -1.78 -6.22 18.25
CA SER A 90 -1.40 -5.14 19.17
C SER A 90 -0.26 -5.57 20.10
N GLU A 91 -0.38 -6.75 20.73
CA GLU A 91 0.67 -7.26 21.63
C GLU A 91 1.98 -7.56 20.91
N TYR A 92 1.92 -8.15 19.70
CA TYR A 92 3.10 -8.37 18.88
C TYR A 92 3.84 -7.06 18.54
N LYS A 93 3.10 -6.00 18.20
CA LYS A 93 3.68 -4.68 17.91
C LYS A 93 4.28 -3.99 19.14
N LYS A 94 3.77 -4.26 20.35
CA LYS A 94 4.37 -3.76 21.60
C LYS A 94 5.71 -4.44 21.86
N LEU A 95 5.78 -5.76 21.70
CA LEU A 95 7.01 -6.54 21.89
C LEU A 95 8.13 -6.16 20.91
N LYS A 96 7.80 -5.72 19.70
CA LYS A 96 8.79 -5.29 18.70
C LYS A 96 9.31 -3.85 18.91
N LYS A 97 8.69 -3.09 19.82
CA LYS A 97 9.10 -1.71 20.16
C LYS A 97 10.06 -1.63 21.37
N GLU A 98 10.27 -2.74 22.07
CA GLU A 98 11.38 -2.95 23.02
C GLU A 98 12.57 -3.60 22.31
#